data_AF-A0AAE4TZT5-F1
#
_entry.id   AF-A0AAE4TZT5-F1
#
_cell.length_a   1.000
_cell.length_b   1.000
_cell.length_c   1.000
_cell.angle_alpha   90.00
_cell.angle_beta   90.00
_cell.angle_gamma   90.00
#
_symmetry.space_group_name_H-M   'P 1'
#
loop_
_entity.id
_entity.type
_entity.pdbx_description
1 polymer ?
#
loop_
_entity_poly.entity_id
_entity_poly.type
_entity_poly.pdbx_seq_one_letter_code
_entity_poly.pdbx_strand_id
1 'polypeptide(L)'
;MLSKKLIFTILVLFHFQCAETIDVEYPVFPKDKEGRALQKFLGQIRNVGIAVEKPKKSLFESIFGSGSSFIDQMPAKVFEAFDKESYFRLTDLSKRADILNEATFSLTGVTESRANIGKLIGAEAILYIGYQKPYTECGTENKIDLVAAGRKAAGIAASMIAKQGTGTSTSNEPVSKPTGVRYMLIPLDATLINVETGEVKKAVVSNPAKVFNSVGNLRCPSVLDSFGQGLEEAAQYVKSRLSPKVKTEKIKVFVESEDLEVKEFLTEGYEEIKGETPSFKKAKVAWEKADQKSGGKSWAAKANLATYFFSSGDYEAAIKLYEAAMNLSGSDKSYLRELRKRVEAVSAVDDSAN
;
A
#
# COMPACT_ATOMS: atom_id res chain seq x y z
N MET A 1 -49.05 -54.94 7.46
CA MET A 1 -48.91 -54.45 8.85
C MET A 1 -47.58 -54.95 9.40
N LEU A 2 -46.54 -54.13 9.36
CA LEU A 2 -45.38 -54.23 10.25
C LEU A 2 -44.75 -52.85 10.35
N SER A 3 -44.59 -52.40 11.59
CA SER A 3 -44.37 -51.04 12.06
C SER A 3 -43.02 -50.46 11.61
N LYS A 4 -43.07 -49.33 10.87
CA LYS A 4 -41.91 -48.44 10.64
C LYS A 4 -41.78 -47.46 11.82
N LYS A 5 -41.13 -47.91 12.89
CA LYS A 5 -40.47 -47.04 13.86
C LYS A 5 -39.11 -47.64 14.19
N LEU A 6 -38.14 -46.75 14.39
CA LEU A 6 -36.80 -47.00 14.94
C LEU A 6 -35.68 -47.36 13.95
N ILE A 7 -35.20 -46.35 13.21
CA ILE A 7 -33.75 -46.12 13.04
C ILE A 7 -33.53 -44.63 13.25
N PHE A 8 -33.32 -44.26 14.51
CA PHE A 8 -32.96 -42.92 14.95
C PHE A 8 -31.58 -43.06 15.60
N THR A 9 -30.52 -43.02 14.80
CA THR A 9 -29.16 -42.98 15.36
C THR A 9 -28.21 -42.27 14.41
N ILE A 10 -27.97 -40.99 14.74
CA ILE A 10 -26.68 -40.32 14.60
C ILE A 10 -26.14 -40.17 13.17
N LEU A 11 -26.66 -39.17 12.47
CA LEU A 11 -25.79 -38.29 11.69
C LEU A 11 -25.67 -36.99 12.49
N VAL A 12 -24.71 -36.96 13.40
CA VAL A 12 -24.20 -35.70 13.96
C VAL A 12 -23.77 -34.89 12.74
N LEU A 13 -24.57 -33.88 12.42
CA LEU A 13 -24.18 -32.75 11.60
C LEU A 13 -22.98 -32.12 12.30
N PHE A 14 -21.79 -32.64 12.00
CA PHE A 14 -20.56 -31.86 12.07
C PHE A 14 -20.71 -30.74 11.02
N HIS A 15 -21.47 -29.70 11.38
CA HIS A 15 -21.20 -28.37 10.87
C HIS A 15 -19.81 -28.04 11.40
N PHE A 16 -18.78 -28.45 10.66
CA PHE A 16 -17.50 -27.77 10.74
C PHE A 16 -17.81 -26.30 10.46
N GLN A 17 -17.94 -25.53 11.55
CA GLN A 17 -17.94 -24.07 11.54
C GLN A 17 -16.59 -23.66 10.94
N CYS A 18 -16.53 -23.57 9.61
CA CYS A 18 -15.49 -22.80 8.96
C CYS A 18 -15.74 -21.36 9.39
N ALA A 19 -15.00 -20.89 10.40
CA ALA A 19 -14.90 -19.48 10.66
C ALA A 19 -14.43 -18.80 9.37
N GLU A 20 -15.31 -18.04 8.74
CA GLU A 20 -15.05 -17.48 7.42
C GLU A 20 -14.02 -16.37 7.57
N THR A 21 -12.88 -16.53 6.89
CA THR A 21 -11.77 -15.58 6.93
C THR A 21 -11.74 -14.76 5.66
N ILE A 22 -11.43 -13.47 5.81
CA ILE A 22 -11.27 -12.52 4.71
C ILE A 22 -9.84 -11.98 4.71
N ASP A 23 -9.35 -11.57 3.55
CA ASP A 23 -8.12 -10.80 3.45
C ASP A 23 -8.41 -9.35 3.86
N VAL A 24 -7.74 -8.89 4.92
CA VAL A 24 -7.85 -7.54 5.47
C VAL A 24 -6.57 -6.79 5.23
N GLU A 25 -6.66 -5.73 4.43
CA GLU A 25 -5.60 -4.75 4.25
C GLU A 25 -5.63 -3.70 5.36
N TYR A 26 -4.47 -3.40 5.94
CA TYR A 26 -4.33 -2.34 6.94
C TYR A 26 -3.04 -1.55 6.71
N PRO A 27 -3.04 -0.24 7.04
CA PRO A 27 -1.84 0.57 6.96
C PRO A 27 -0.84 0.12 8.01
N VAL A 28 0.45 0.34 7.72
CA VAL A 28 1.55 0.30 8.67
C VAL A 28 2.35 1.57 8.46
N PHE A 29 2.28 2.46 9.45
CA PHE A 29 3.00 3.72 9.46
C PHE A 29 4.45 3.50 9.93
N PRO A 30 5.40 4.35 9.50
CA PRO A 30 6.72 4.43 10.13
C PRO A 30 6.57 4.68 11.64
N LYS A 31 7.47 4.08 12.44
CA LYS A 31 7.41 4.18 13.91
C LYS A 31 8.02 5.47 14.47
N ASP A 32 8.62 6.29 13.61
CA ASP A 32 9.24 7.56 13.96
C ASP A 32 8.21 8.71 14.09
N LYS A 33 8.71 9.92 14.41
CA LYS A 33 7.89 11.13 14.54
C LYS A 33 7.14 11.49 13.25
N GLU A 34 7.75 11.24 12.10
CA GLU A 34 7.18 11.59 10.80
C GLU A 34 6.01 10.67 10.47
N GLY A 35 6.14 9.36 10.74
CA GLY A 35 5.08 8.38 10.60
C GLY A 35 3.88 8.66 11.51
N ARG A 36 4.10 9.10 12.76
CA ARG A 36 3.00 9.56 13.64
C ARG A 36 2.29 10.79 13.08
N ALA A 37 3.06 11.77 12.61
CA ALA A 37 2.49 12.96 12.00
C ALA A 37 1.75 12.63 10.69
N LEU A 38 2.19 11.63 9.95
CA LEU A 38 1.51 11.10 8.77
C LEU A 38 0.21 10.39 9.16
N GLN A 39 0.22 9.56 10.20
CA GLN A 39 -0.99 8.89 10.69
C GLN A 39 -2.05 9.90 11.13
N LYS A 40 -1.66 10.91 11.91
CA LYS A 40 -2.58 11.98 12.34
C LYS A 40 -3.13 12.75 11.14
N PHE A 41 -2.29 13.06 10.16
CA PHE A 41 -2.69 13.78 8.95
C PHE A 41 -3.66 12.96 8.09
N LEU A 42 -3.38 11.67 7.88
CA LEU A 42 -4.18 10.82 7.02
C LEU A 42 -5.49 10.40 7.69
N GLY A 43 -5.48 10.10 8.99
CA GLY A 43 -6.64 9.50 9.66
C GLY A 43 -7.15 8.29 8.86
N GLN A 44 -8.35 8.41 8.30
CA GLN A 44 -9.00 7.37 7.48
C GLN A 44 -8.92 7.62 5.96
N ILE A 45 -8.17 8.63 5.50
CA ILE A 45 -8.03 8.96 4.08
C ILE A 45 -7.58 7.73 3.29
N ARG A 46 -8.36 7.38 2.25
CA ARG A 46 -8.06 6.36 1.24
C ARG A 46 -8.28 6.89 -0.17
N ASN A 47 -9.33 7.67 -0.38
CA ASN A 47 -9.71 8.12 -1.71
C ASN A 47 -8.93 9.41 -2.02
N VAL A 48 -7.97 9.32 -2.94
CA VAL A 48 -7.08 10.45 -3.24
C VAL A 48 -7.17 10.80 -4.72
N GLY A 49 -7.51 12.05 -5.02
CA GLY A 49 -7.36 12.58 -6.36
C GLY A 49 -5.90 12.86 -6.64
N ILE A 50 -5.37 12.48 -7.80
CA ILE A 50 -4.00 12.83 -8.20
C ILE A 50 -4.03 13.84 -9.35
N ALA A 51 -3.42 14.99 -9.13
CA ALA A 51 -3.20 16.03 -10.13
C ALA A 51 -1.72 16.03 -10.49
N VAL A 52 -1.40 15.64 -11.72
CA VAL A 52 -0.04 15.76 -12.24
C VAL A 52 0.00 16.99 -13.14
N GLU A 53 0.88 17.93 -12.82
CA GLU A 53 1.07 19.12 -13.66
C GLU A 53 1.52 18.70 -15.07
N LYS A 54 1.32 19.55 -16.08
CA LYS A 54 1.96 19.32 -17.38
C LYS A 54 3.42 19.80 -17.30
N PRO A 55 4.41 18.96 -17.66
CA PRO A 55 5.80 19.38 -17.64
C PRO A 55 6.05 20.50 -18.66
N LYS A 56 6.78 21.54 -18.26
CA LYS A 56 7.25 22.56 -19.21
C LYS A 56 8.28 21.92 -20.13
N LYS A 57 8.03 21.93 -21.46
CA LYS A 57 8.92 21.27 -22.44
C LYS A 57 10.38 21.69 -22.28
N SER A 58 10.64 22.98 -22.08
CA SER A 58 11.99 23.53 -21.87
C SER A 58 12.77 22.91 -20.69
N LEU A 59 12.11 22.33 -19.68
CA LEU A 59 12.78 21.64 -18.59
C LEU A 59 13.38 20.29 -19.04
N PHE A 60 12.75 19.63 -20.00
CA PHE A 60 13.03 18.24 -20.37
C PHE A 60 13.67 18.09 -21.76
N GLU A 61 13.67 19.13 -22.59
CA GLU A 61 14.29 19.14 -23.92
C GLU A 61 15.78 18.79 -23.91
N SER A 62 16.51 19.18 -22.87
CA SER A 62 17.94 18.82 -22.73
C SER A 62 18.20 17.32 -22.52
N ILE A 63 17.18 16.58 -22.11
CA ILE A 63 17.27 15.13 -21.84
C ILE A 63 16.66 14.32 -22.99
N PHE A 64 15.50 14.73 -23.50
CA PHE A 64 14.77 13.96 -24.52
C PHE A 64 14.87 14.52 -25.94
N GLY A 65 15.50 15.67 -26.12
CA GLY A 65 15.55 16.40 -27.38
C GLY A 65 14.33 17.33 -27.58
N SER A 66 14.53 18.36 -28.39
CA SER A 66 13.49 19.30 -28.78
C SER A 66 12.32 18.60 -29.48
N GLY A 67 11.09 18.91 -29.04
CA GLY A 67 9.88 18.36 -29.67
C GLY A 67 9.57 16.89 -29.33
N SER A 68 10.24 16.30 -28.33
CA SER A 68 9.95 14.93 -27.92
C SER A 68 8.50 14.75 -27.47
N SER A 69 7.75 13.87 -28.15
CA SER A 69 6.38 13.48 -27.81
C SER A 69 6.29 12.69 -26.51
N PHE A 70 7.43 12.24 -25.97
CA PHE A 70 7.50 11.59 -24.66
C PHE A 70 7.09 12.55 -23.53
N ILE A 71 7.45 13.84 -23.66
CA ILE A 71 7.13 14.87 -22.64
C ILE A 71 5.61 15.00 -22.46
N ASP A 72 4.86 14.89 -23.55
CA ASP A 72 3.39 14.98 -23.54
C ASP A 72 2.74 13.76 -22.86
N GLN A 73 3.45 12.62 -22.76
CA GLN A 73 2.98 11.39 -22.09
C GLN A 73 3.40 11.28 -20.62
N MET A 74 4.28 12.17 -20.14
CA MET A 74 4.81 12.12 -18.78
C MET A 74 3.74 12.12 -17.68
N PRO A 75 2.67 12.94 -17.74
CA PRO A 75 1.63 12.91 -16.70
C PRO A 75 0.99 11.53 -16.52
N ALA A 76 0.72 10.82 -17.61
CA ALA A 76 0.19 9.46 -17.58
C ALA A 76 1.20 8.48 -16.98
N LYS A 77 2.49 8.59 -17.33
CA LYS A 77 3.55 7.74 -16.76
C LYS A 77 3.77 7.98 -15.27
N VAL A 78 3.66 9.23 -14.82
CA VAL A 78 3.68 9.56 -13.39
C VAL A 78 2.48 8.91 -12.71
N PHE A 79 1.26 9.07 -13.25
CA PHE A 79 0.07 8.43 -12.69
C PHE A 79 0.26 6.91 -12.54
N GLU A 80 0.70 6.22 -13.59
CA GLU A 80 0.95 4.78 -13.58
C GLU A 80 1.94 4.35 -12.48
N ALA A 81 3.01 5.13 -12.26
CA ALA A 81 4.01 4.83 -11.22
C ALA A 81 3.46 4.99 -9.79
N PHE A 82 2.50 5.89 -9.60
CA PHE A 82 1.84 6.13 -8.31
C PHE A 82 0.68 5.16 -8.03
N ASP A 83 -0.07 4.76 -9.06
CA ASP A 83 -1.21 3.84 -8.94
C ASP A 83 -0.78 2.41 -8.57
N LYS A 84 0.42 2.00 -9.00
CA LYS A 84 0.99 0.70 -8.67
C LYS A 84 1.27 0.56 -7.17
N GLU A 85 0.65 -0.45 -6.55
CA GLU A 85 0.87 -0.88 -5.16
C GLU A 85 0.67 0.27 -4.14
N SER A 86 -0.39 1.05 -4.34
CA SER A 86 -0.72 2.19 -3.48
C SER A 86 -1.71 1.82 -2.38
N TYR A 87 -1.49 2.36 -1.18
CA TYR A 87 -2.50 2.42 -0.12
C TYR A 87 -3.71 3.28 -0.50
N PHE A 88 -3.47 4.30 -1.32
CA PHE A 88 -4.52 5.19 -1.78
C PHE A 88 -5.27 4.57 -2.95
N ARG A 89 -6.59 4.73 -2.95
CA ARG A 89 -7.43 4.55 -4.13
C ARG A 89 -7.32 5.83 -4.96
N LEU A 90 -6.45 5.79 -5.97
CA LEU A 90 -6.15 6.98 -6.78
C LEU A 90 -7.21 7.21 -7.85
N THR A 91 -7.60 8.48 -8.00
CA THR A 91 -8.42 8.94 -9.14
C THR A 91 -7.61 9.94 -9.94
N ASP A 92 -7.36 9.61 -11.21
CA ASP A 92 -6.68 10.52 -12.14
C ASP A 92 -7.56 11.74 -12.43
N LEU A 93 -7.16 12.91 -11.94
CA LEU A 93 -7.94 14.12 -12.12
C LEU A 93 -7.88 14.63 -13.57
N SER A 94 -6.83 14.28 -14.33
CA SER A 94 -6.69 14.70 -15.73
C SER A 94 -7.76 14.06 -16.63
N LYS A 95 -8.27 12.89 -16.25
CA LYS A 95 -9.37 12.21 -16.93
C LYS A 95 -10.75 12.80 -16.61
N ARG A 96 -10.82 13.75 -15.68
CA ARG A 96 -12.04 14.45 -15.27
C ARG A 96 -12.15 15.85 -15.87
N ALA A 97 -11.67 16.00 -17.10
CA ALA A 97 -11.78 17.23 -17.89
C ALA A 97 -13.24 17.63 -18.20
N ASP A 98 -14.19 16.69 -18.01
CA ASP A 98 -15.63 16.94 -18.05
C ASP A 98 -16.10 17.89 -16.93
N ILE A 99 -15.33 17.98 -15.84
CA ILE A 99 -15.72 18.68 -14.61
C ILE A 99 -14.64 19.62 -14.08
N LEU A 100 -13.36 19.37 -14.40
CA LEU A 100 -12.21 20.16 -13.95
C LEU A 100 -11.53 20.84 -15.13
N ASN A 101 -11.24 22.13 -15.01
CA ASN A 101 -10.50 22.87 -16.03
C ASN A 101 -8.97 22.71 -15.86
N GLU A 102 -8.20 23.05 -16.89
CA GLU A 102 -6.74 22.87 -16.87
C GLU A 102 -6.03 23.69 -15.78
N ALA A 103 -6.52 24.89 -15.47
CA ALA A 103 -5.98 25.73 -14.41
C ALA A 103 -6.08 25.09 -13.01
N THR A 104 -7.05 24.18 -12.83
CA THR A 104 -7.25 23.41 -11.60
C THR A 104 -6.09 22.46 -11.32
N PHE A 105 -5.29 22.05 -12.32
CA PHE A 105 -4.17 21.12 -12.12
C PHE A 105 -2.86 21.78 -11.67
N SER A 106 -2.86 23.10 -11.41
CA SER A 106 -1.75 23.78 -10.73
C SER A 106 -1.86 23.63 -9.21
N LEU A 107 -0.76 23.78 -8.47
CA LEU A 107 -0.80 23.71 -7.00
C LEU A 107 -1.80 24.71 -6.40
N THR A 108 -1.79 25.94 -6.89
CA THR A 108 -2.73 26.99 -6.48
C THR A 108 -4.17 26.60 -6.82
N GLY A 109 -4.42 26.18 -8.06
CA GLY A 109 -5.76 25.79 -8.52
C GLY A 109 -6.34 24.61 -7.75
N VAL A 110 -5.52 23.57 -7.49
CA VAL A 110 -5.91 22.43 -6.65
C VAL A 110 -6.26 22.89 -5.24
N THR A 111 -5.42 23.74 -4.64
CA THR A 111 -5.59 24.19 -3.25
C THR A 111 -6.87 25.00 -3.08
N GLU A 112 -7.13 25.92 -4.01
CA GLU A 112 -8.34 26.77 -4.02
C GLU A 112 -9.60 25.95 -4.31
N SER A 113 -9.52 24.96 -5.20
CA SER A 113 -10.66 24.16 -5.65
C SER A 113 -10.89 22.88 -4.85
N ARG A 114 -10.07 22.58 -3.83
CA ARG A 114 -10.02 21.27 -3.15
C ARG A 114 -11.38 20.78 -2.65
N ALA A 115 -12.18 21.66 -2.06
CA ALA A 115 -13.50 21.31 -1.51
C ALA A 115 -14.48 20.92 -2.62
N ASN A 116 -14.43 21.64 -3.75
CA ASN A 116 -15.25 21.33 -4.91
C ASN A 116 -14.82 20.02 -5.57
N ILE A 117 -13.51 19.80 -5.74
CA ILE A 117 -12.95 18.53 -6.22
C ILE A 117 -13.46 17.39 -5.32
N GLY A 118 -13.23 17.49 -4.01
CA GLY A 118 -13.67 16.47 -3.04
C GLY A 118 -15.14 16.11 -3.16
N LYS A 119 -16.02 17.11 -3.30
CA LYS A 119 -17.46 16.88 -3.49
C LYS A 119 -17.79 16.16 -4.80
N LEU A 120 -17.12 16.51 -5.89
CA LEU A 120 -17.44 16.02 -7.24
C LEU A 120 -16.91 14.62 -7.53
N ILE A 121 -15.79 14.25 -6.90
CA ILE A 121 -15.14 12.96 -7.16
C ILE A 121 -15.03 12.05 -5.92
N GLY A 122 -15.52 12.51 -4.76
CA GLY A 122 -15.42 11.76 -3.51
C GLY A 122 -13.99 11.63 -2.97
N ALA A 123 -13.10 12.56 -3.34
CA ALA A 123 -11.73 12.60 -2.85
C ALA A 123 -11.67 13.17 -1.43
N GLU A 124 -10.94 12.47 -0.55
CA GLU A 124 -10.69 12.86 0.84
C GLU A 124 -9.37 13.65 0.96
N ALA A 125 -8.45 13.46 0.00
CA ALA A 125 -7.24 14.26 -0.17
C ALA A 125 -6.89 14.41 -1.66
N ILE A 126 -6.00 15.34 -1.98
CA ILE A 126 -5.47 15.53 -3.33
C ILE A 126 -3.95 15.47 -3.30
N LEU A 127 -3.36 14.56 -4.07
CA LEU A 127 -1.94 14.47 -4.32
C LEU A 127 -1.60 15.28 -5.57
N TYR A 128 -1.01 16.46 -5.38
CA TYR A 128 -0.45 17.24 -6.47
C TYR A 128 1.01 16.83 -6.71
N ILE A 129 1.37 16.63 -7.98
CA ILE A 129 2.73 16.32 -8.43
C ILE A 129 3.19 17.39 -9.42
N GLY A 130 4.19 18.18 -9.01
CA GLY A 130 4.92 19.12 -9.86
C GLY A 130 6.28 18.56 -10.29
N TYR A 131 6.92 19.25 -11.25
CA TYR A 131 8.27 18.92 -11.72
C TYR A 131 9.25 20.03 -11.41
N GLN A 132 10.48 19.64 -11.08
CA GLN A 132 11.64 20.53 -11.13
C GLN A 132 12.57 20.13 -12.29
N LYS A 133 13.69 20.85 -12.44
CA LYS A 133 14.66 20.60 -13.51
C LYS A 133 15.30 19.22 -13.34
N PRO A 134 15.10 18.27 -14.27
CA PRO A 134 15.69 16.94 -14.18
C PRO A 134 17.21 16.99 -14.39
N TYR A 135 17.88 15.93 -13.96
CA TYR A 135 19.33 15.79 -14.11
C TYR A 135 19.70 14.37 -14.55
N THR A 136 20.68 14.28 -15.45
CA THR A 136 21.24 13.00 -15.86
C THR A 136 22.75 13.09 -16.05
N GLU A 137 23.46 12.08 -15.56
CA GLU A 137 24.91 11.95 -15.70
C GLU A 137 25.29 10.49 -15.97
N CYS A 138 26.34 10.28 -16.76
CA CYS A 138 26.93 8.97 -16.99
C CYS A 138 28.20 8.81 -16.17
N GLY A 139 28.37 7.63 -15.57
CA GLY A 139 29.58 7.26 -14.84
C GLY A 139 29.93 5.79 -15.02
N THR A 140 30.87 5.31 -14.22
CA THR A 140 31.24 3.90 -14.12
C THR A 140 31.41 3.56 -12.65
N GLU A 141 30.73 2.51 -12.20
CA GLU A 141 30.84 1.99 -10.84
C GLU A 141 31.08 0.48 -10.87
N ASN A 142 31.74 -0.04 -9.84
CA ASN A 142 31.99 -1.47 -9.70
C ASN A 142 30.70 -2.19 -9.27
N LYS A 143 30.20 -3.10 -10.10
CA LYS A 143 28.99 -3.89 -9.84
C LYS A 143 29.35 -5.36 -9.63
N ILE A 144 28.68 -6.00 -8.67
CA ILE A 144 28.88 -7.42 -8.38
C ILE A 144 28.20 -8.26 -9.46
N ASP A 145 28.96 -9.19 -10.04
CA ASP A 145 28.47 -10.25 -10.90
C ASP A 145 28.01 -11.42 -10.00
N LEU A 146 26.69 -11.52 -9.78
CA LEU A 146 26.11 -12.55 -8.90
C LEU A 146 26.39 -13.98 -9.41
N VAL A 147 26.55 -14.17 -10.72
CA VAL A 147 26.86 -15.48 -11.31
C VAL A 147 28.31 -15.83 -11.01
N ALA A 148 29.24 -14.89 -11.20
CA ALA A 148 30.64 -15.08 -10.83
C ALA A 148 30.82 -15.26 -9.32
N ALA A 149 30.08 -14.50 -8.50
CA ALA A 149 30.04 -14.63 -7.04
C ALA A 149 29.56 -16.03 -6.62
N GLY A 150 28.45 -16.50 -7.20
CA GLY A 150 27.89 -17.81 -6.93
C GLY A 150 28.81 -18.95 -7.33
N ARG A 151 29.46 -18.86 -8.51
CA ARG A 151 30.47 -19.84 -8.95
C ARG A 151 31.68 -19.87 -8.02
N LYS A 152 32.17 -18.71 -7.57
CA LYS A 152 33.28 -18.63 -6.62
C LYS A 152 32.90 -19.25 -5.27
N ALA A 153 31.70 -18.95 -4.75
CA ALA A 153 31.21 -19.54 -3.51
C ALA A 153 31.06 -21.07 -3.61
N ALA A 154 30.47 -21.56 -4.71
CA ALA A 154 30.33 -22.99 -4.98
C ALA A 154 31.69 -23.68 -5.15
N GLY A 155 32.65 -23.06 -5.84
CA GLY A 155 34.01 -23.58 -5.99
C GLY A 155 34.77 -23.66 -4.66
N ILE A 156 34.61 -22.66 -3.78
CA ILE A 156 35.16 -22.70 -2.42
C ILE A 156 34.54 -23.85 -1.62
N ALA A 157 33.20 -23.96 -1.62
CA ALA A 157 32.51 -25.05 -0.92
C ALA A 157 32.91 -26.43 -1.46
N ALA A 158 32.99 -26.58 -2.78
CA ALA A 158 33.44 -27.81 -3.43
C ALA A 158 34.90 -28.14 -3.06
N SER A 159 35.81 -27.16 -2.99
CA SER A 159 37.21 -27.36 -2.59
C SER A 159 37.37 -27.75 -1.12
N MET A 160 36.48 -27.28 -0.24
CA MET A 160 36.46 -27.71 1.16
C MET A 160 35.97 -29.15 1.32
N ILE A 161 35.08 -29.61 0.43
CA ILE A 161 34.58 -30.99 0.38
C ILE A 161 35.58 -31.91 -0.34
N ALA A 162 36.25 -31.42 -1.39
CA ALA A 162 37.20 -32.15 -2.23
C ALA A 162 38.64 -32.14 -1.67
N LYS A 163 38.79 -32.26 -0.34
CA LYS A 163 40.07 -32.56 0.33
C LYS A 163 40.56 -34.00 0.01
N GLN A 164 40.57 -34.39 -1.26
CA GLN A 164 41.32 -35.50 -1.82
C GLN A 164 41.47 -35.29 -3.35
N GLY A 165 42.54 -34.61 -3.75
CA GLY A 165 43.34 -35.02 -4.91
C GLY A 165 43.04 -34.49 -6.32
N THR A 166 41.96 -33.75 -6.59
CA THR A 166 41.70 -33.25 -7.96
C THR A 166 41.57 -31.73 -8.02
N GLY A 167 42.61 -31.10 -8.59
CA GLY A 167 42.65 -29.66 -8.84
C GLY A 167 41.51 -29.24 -9.77
N THR A 168 40.55 -28.52 -9.21
CA THR A 168 39.48 -27.87 -9.97
C THR A 168 39.88 -26.41 -10.22
N SER A 169 39.79 -26.00 -11.49
CA SER A 169 40.08 -24.63 -11.92
C SER A 169 39.05 -23.67 -11.34
N THR A 170 39.42 -22.95 -10.28
CA THR A 170 38.71 -21.74 -9.87
C THR A 170 38.82 -20.72 -11.00
N SER A 171 37.73 -20.49 -11.74
CA SER A 171 37.68 -19.41 -12.73
C SER A 171 37.96 -18.08 -12.01
N ASN A 172 39.09 -17.43 -12.33
CA ASN A 172 39.55 -16.17 -11.76
C ASN A 172 38.77 -14.94 -12.27
N GLU A 173 37.51 -15.11 -12.66
CA GLU A 173 36.71 -13.96 -13.07
C GLU A 173 36.49 -13.00 -11.90
N PRO A 174 36.74 -11.68 -12.08
CA PRO A 174 36.46 -10.70 -11.05
C PRO A 174 34.98 -10.75 -10.66
N VAL A 175 34.74 -10.95 -9.37
CA VAL A 175 33.38 -10.92 -8.78
C VAL A 175 32.77 -9.52 -8.86
N SER A 176 33.61 -8.49 -8.96
CA SER A 176 33.21 -7.12 -9.17
C SER A 176 33.79 -6.63 -10.49
N LYS A 177 32.93 -6.14 -11.39
CA LYS A 177 33.32 -5.65 -12.71
C LYS A 177 32.92 -4.17 -12.84
N PRO A 178 33.80 -3.30 -13.38
CA PRO A 178 33.42 -1.93 -13.68
C PRO A 178 32.27 -1.95 -14.69
N THR A 179 31.21 -1.20 -14.39
CA THR A 179 29.95 -1.23 -15.13
C THR A 179 29.47 0.20 -15.32
N GLY A 180 29.03 0.54 -16.52
CA GLY A 180 28.44 1.83 -16.86
C GLY A 180 27.17 2.05 -16.05
N VAL A 181 27.06 3.23 -15.45
CA VAL A 181 25.90 3.65 -14.66
C VAL A 181 25.40 4.99 -15.19
N ARG A 182 24.08 5.18 -15.20
CA ARG A 182 23.45 6.47 -15.39
C ARG A 182 22.80 6.89 -14.08
N TYR A 183 23.18 8.06 -13.60
CA TYR A 183 22.46 8.77 -12.56
C TYR A 183 21.31 9.51 -13.21
N MET A 184 20.09 9.28 -12.72
CA MET A 184 18.89 9.92 -13.23
C MET A 184 18.08 10.49 -12.07
N LEU A 185 18.01 11.81 -11.99
CA LEU A 185 17.15 12.50 -11.03
C LEU A 185 15.92 13.04 -11.77
N ILE A 186 14.75 12.55 -11.36
CA ILE A 186 13.45 13.10 -11.74
C ILE A 186 12.89 13.76 -10.48
N PRO A 187 13.10 15.07 -10.32
CA PRO A 187 12.70 15.76 -9.11
C PRO A 187 11.21 16.04 -9.17
N LEU A 188 10.44 15.18 -8.49
CA LEU A 188 9.02 15.36 -8.25
C LEU A 188 8.84 16.18 -6.97
N ASP A 189 8.03 17.24 -7.05
CA ASP A 189 7.53 17.97 -5.90
C ASP A 189 6.11 17.51 -5.62
N ALA A 190 5.96 16.65 -4.62
CA ALA A 190 4.69 16.06 -4.25
C ALA A 190 4.10 16.78 -3.03
N THR A 191 2.87 17.26 -3.16
CA THR A 191 2.10 17.85 -2.07
C THR A 191 0.78 17.11 -1.91
N LEU A 192 0.61 16.45 -0.77
CA LEU A 192 -0.66 15.84 -0.37
C LEU A 192 -1.47 16.84 0.46
N ILE A 193 -2.68 17.15 -0.01
CA ILE A 193 -3.54 18.21 0.53
C ILE A 193 -4.81 17.56 1.08
N ASN A 194 -5.09 17.76 2.36
CA ASN A 194 -6.35 17.32 2.96
C ASN A 194 -7.49 18.20 2.41
N VAL A 195 -8.53 17.57 1.85
CA VAL A 195 -9.65 18.30 1.22
C VAL A 195 -10.44 19.11 2.25
N GLU A 196 -10.67 18.54 3.43
CA GLU A 196 -11.48 19.14 4.49
C GLU A 196 -10.72 20.27 5.20
N THR A 197 -9.49 19.98 5.67
CA THR A 197 -8.74 20.92 6.51
C THR A 197 -7.86 21.87 5.71
N GLY A 198 -7.45 21.50 4.51
CA GLY A 198 -6.42 22.22 3.74
C GLY A 198 -5.00 22.04 4.26
N GLU A 199 -4.78 21.24 5.30
CA GLU A 199 -3.43 20.87 5.76
C GLU A 199 -2.66 20.17 4.64
N VAL A 200 -1.33 20.32 4.66
CA VAL A 200 -0.45 19.75 3.63
C VAL A 200 0.70 18.93 4.18
N LYS A 201 1.07 17.88 3.46
CA LYS A 201 2.32 17.12 3.63
C LYS A 201 3.09 17.12 2.31
N LYS A 202 4.41 17.29 2.37
CA LYS A 202 5.26 17.43 1.19
C LYS A 202 6.35 16.38 1.15
N ALA A 203 6.71 15.97 -0.06
CA ALA A 203 7.89 15.16 -0.33
C ALA A 203 8.54 15.66 -1.61
N VAL A 204 9.86 15.90 -1.55
CA VAL A 204 10.63 16.37 -2.69
C VAL A 204 11.72 15.35 -2.98
N VAL A 205 11.75 14.83 -4.20
CA VAL A 205 12.77 13.88 -4.63
C VAL A 205 14.05 14.64 -4.96
N SER A 206 15.12 14.41 -4.21
CA SER A 206 16.41 15.10 -4.40
C SER A 206 17.57 14.18 -4.78
N ASN A 207 17.40 12.85 -4.69
CA ASN A 207 18.46 11.89 -4.92
C ASN A 207 18.30 11.20 -6.28
N PRO A 208 19.37 11.11 -7.09
CA PRO A 208 19.31 10.42 -8.38
C PRO A 208 19.20 8.91 -8.19
N ALA A 209 18.37 8.28 -9.01
CA ALA A 209 18.36 6.84 -9.20
C ALA A 209 19.65 6.38 -9.88
N LYS A 210 20.14 5.20 -9.49
CA LYS A 210 21.32 4.58 -10.08
C LYS A 210 20.92 3.44 -11.01
N VAL A 211 20.98 3.71 -12.31
CA VAL A 211 20.62 2.73 -13.32
C VAL A 211 21.88 2.15 -13.91
N PHE A 212 22.07 0.85 -13.74
CA PHE A 212 23.27 0.15 -14.21
C PHE A 212 23.01 -0.56 -15.53
N ASN A 213 24.04 -0.63 -16.37
CA ASN A 213 24.04 -1.53 -17.52
C ASN A 213 24.23 -3.00 -17.08
N SER A 214 24.26 -3.91 -18.05
CA SER A 214 24.72 -5.28 -17.84
C SER A 214 26.11 -5.29 -17.21
N VAL A 215 26.35 -6.20 -16.27
CA VAL A 215 27.59 -6.24 -15.49
C VAL A 215 28.80 -6.37 -16.43
N GLY A 216 29.79 -5.48 -16.27
CA GLY A 216 30.99 -5.41 -17.13
C GLY A 216 30.82 -4.60 -18.41
N ASN A 217 29.61 -4.14 -18.73
CA ASN A 217 29.37 -3.22 -19.86
C ASN A 217 29.60 -1.79 -19.42
N LEU A 218 30.65 -1.14 -19.95
CA LEU A 218 31.03 0.24 -19.62
C LEU A 218 30.16 1.30 -20.31
N ARG A 219 29.29 0.91 -21.26
CA ARG A 219 28.41 1.87 -21.93
C ARG A 219 27.39 2.44 -20.96
N CYS A 220 27.15 3.74 -21.05
CA CYS A 220 26.11 4.37 -20.26
C CYS A 220 24.72 3.83 -20.66
N PRO A 221 23.86 3.50 -19.70
CA PRO A 221 22.49 3.08 -19.97
C PRO A 221 21.68 4.10 -20.79
N SER A 222 20.65 3.60 -21.47
CA SER A 222 19.69 4.41 -22.24
C SER A 222 19.03 5.46 -21.34
N VAL A 223 18.84 6.67 -21.87
CA VAL A 223 18.13 7.75 -21.17
C VAL A 223 16.69 7.36 -20.86
N LEU A 224 15.99 6.74 -21.82
CA LEU A 224 14.58 6.36 -21.66
C LEU A 224 14.41 5.25 -20.60
N ASP A 225 15.24 4.21 -20.65
CA ASP A 225 15.20 3.13 -19.66
C ASP A 225 15.53 3.65 -18.27
N SER A 226 16.53 4.55 -18.19
CA SER A 226 16.93 5.13 -16.91
C SER A 226 15.90 6.10 -16.37
N PHE A 227 15.17 6.80 -17.23
CA PHE A 227 14.04 7.62 -16.82
C PHE A 227 12.90 6.76 -16.26
N GLY A 228 12.55 5.64 -16.91
CA GLY A 228 11.53 4.73 -16.40
C GLY A 228 11.84 4.25 -14.98
N GLN A 229 13.07 3.76 -14.75
CA GLN A 229 13.52 3.34 -13.42
C GLN A 229 13.62 4.51 -12.44
N GLY A 230 14.16 5.66 -12.87
CA GLY A 230 14.23 6.85 -12.04
C GLY A 230 12.86 7.36 -11.62
N LEU A 231 11.83 7.19 -12.45
CA LEU A 231 10.47 7.62 -12.15
C LEU A 231 9.83 6.67 -11.13
N GLU A 232 10.05 5.36 -11.29
CA GLU A 232 9.59 4.36 -10.31
C GLU A 232 10.25 4.60 -8.95
N GLU A 233 11.57 4.85 -8.91
CA GLU A 233 12.27 5.20 -7.66
C GLU A 233 11.78 6.52 -7.05
N ALA A 234 11.57 7.55 -7.86
CA ALA A 234 11.02 8.84 -7.42
C ALA A 234 9.60 8.68 -6.84
N ALA A 235 8.72 7.93 -7.51
CA ALA A 235 7.37 7.64 -7.02
C ALA A 235 7.42 6.82 -5.73
N GLN A 236 8.29 5.81 -5.64
CA GLN A 236 8.47 5.02 -4.41
C GLN A 236 8.98 5.87 -3.25
N TYR A 237 9.91 6.80 -3.50
CA TYR A 237 10.35 7.76 -2.49
C TYR A 237 9.15 8.58 -2.00
N VAL A 238 8.38 9.21 -2.89
CA VAL A 238 7.21 10.00 -2.48
C VAL A 238 6.21 9.16 -1.70
N LYS A 239 5.90 7.94 -2.17
CA LYS A 239 5.00 7.00 -1.48
C LYS A 239 5.52 6.69 -0.07
N SER A 240 6.82 6.43 0.10
CA SER A 240 7.40 6.17 1.42
C SER A 240 7.30 7.33 2.41
N ARG A 241 7.15 8.57 1.91
CA ARG A 241 7.05 9.79 2.72
C ARG A 241 5.60 10.22 2.98
N LEU A 242 4.69 9.97 2.03
CA LEU A 242 3.32 10.47 2.05
C LEU A 242 2.25 9.39 2.21
N SER A 243 2.64 8.11 2.22
CA SER A 243 1.75 6.97 2.36
C SER A 243 2.30 5.94 3.35
N PRO A 244 1.44 5.29 4.15
CA PRO A 244 1.84 4.10 4.88
C PRO A 244 2.08 2.92 3.92
N LYS A 245 2.73 1.87 4.42
CA LYS A 245 2.78 0.56 3.75
C LYS A 245 1.46 -0.17 3.97
N VAL A 246 1.06 -1.02 3.04
CA VAL A 246 -0.09 -1.91 3.21
C VAL A 246 0.39 -3.30 3.62
N LYS A 247 -0.28 -3.90 4.60
CA LYS A 247 -0.17 -5.33 4.89
C LYS A 247 -1.53 -5.99 4.78
N THR A 248 -1.53 -7.23 4.32
CA THR A 248 -2.73 -8.05 4.16
C THR A 248 -2.66 -9.24 5.11
N GLU A 249 -3.74 -9.50 5.83
CA GLU A 249 -3.85 -10.63 6.77
C GLU A 249 -5.22 -11.30 6.69
N LYS A 250 -5.27 -12.59 6.99
CA LYS A 250 -6.53 -13.32 7.09
C LYS A 250 -7.17 -13.13 8.45
N ILE A 251 -8.32 -12.45 8.49
CA ILE A 251 -9.07 -12.18 9.73
C ILE A 251 -10.45 -12.83 9.63
N LYS A 252 -10.92 -13.44 10.73
CA LYS A 252 -12.26 -14.04 10.83
C LYS A 252 -13.30 -12.93 10.94
N VAL A 253 -14.40 -13.09 10.20
CA VAL A 253 -15.60 -12.26 10.35
C VAL A 253 -16.65 -13.08 11.09
N PHE A 254 -17.34 -12.44 12.03
CA PHE A 254 -18.29 -13.10 12.91
C PHE A 254 -19.72 -12.81 12.46
N VAL A 255 -20.44 -13.87 12.05
CA VAL A 255 -21.83 -13.78 11.56
C VAL A 255 -22.84 -14.47 12.47
N GLU A 256 -22.40 -15.06 13.58
CA GLU A 256 -23.26 -15.84 14.49
C GLU A 256 -23.92 -14.95 15.55
N SER A 257 -25.21 -15.21 15.81
CA SER A 257 -26.01 -14.58 16.87
C SER A 257 -27.25 -15.43 17.17
N GLU A 258 -27.67 -15.45 18.44
CA GLU A 258 -28.95 -16.04 18.87
C GLU A 258 -30.15 -15.16 18.46
N ASP A 259 -29.95 -13.84 18.40
CA ASP A 259 -30.91 -12.89 17.84
C ASP A 259 -30.82 -12.94 16.31
N LEU A 260 -31.93 -13.32 15.66
CA LEU A 260 -32.02 -13.48 14.21
C LEU A 260 -31.83 -12.16 13.45
N GLU A 261 -32.32 -11.04 13.97
CA GLU A 261 -32.20 -9.74 13.31
C GLU A 261 -30.75 -9.22 13.41
N VAL A 262 -30.10 -9.43 14.55
CA VAL A 262 -28.66 -9.18 14.69
C VAL A 262 -27.86 -10.06 13.72
N LYS A 263 -28.22 -11.35 13.60
CA LYS A 263 -27.58 -12.30 12.67
C LYS A 263 -27.70 -11.84 11.21
N GLU A 264 -28.87 -11.35 10.81
CA GLU A 264 -29.11 -10.80 9.48
C GLU A 264 -28.19 -9.63 9.19
N PHE A 265 -28.09 -8.64 10.08
CA PHE A 265 -27.19 -7.51 9.89
C PHE A 265 -25.70 -7.90 9.87
N LEU A 266 -25.28 -8.87 10.69
CA LEU A 266 -23.90 -9.37 10.65
C LEU A 266 -23.58 -10.04 9.31
N THR A 267 -24.53 -10.83 8.79
CA THR A 267 -24.43 -11.51 7.50
C THR A 267 -24.44 -10.51 6.34
N GLU A 268 -25.32 -9.51 6.36
CA GLU A 268 -25.36 -8.41 5.38
C GLU A 268 -23.98 -7.74 5.27
N GLY A 269 -23.37 -7.40 6.41
CA GLY A 269 -22.04 -6.77 6.39
C GLY A 269 -20.94 -7.69 5.86
N TYR A 270 -21.04 -9.00 6.10
CA TYR A 270 -20.12 -9.96 5.52
C TYR A 270 -20.27 -10.11 4.00
N GLU A 271 -21.51 -10.14 3.49
CA GLU A 271 -21.75 -10.22 2.04
C GLU A 271 -21.25 -8.97 1.30
N GLU A 272 -21.35 -7.79 1.92
CA GLU A 272 -20.82 -6.52 1.38
C GLU A 272 -19.29 -6.55 1.14
N ILE A 273 -18.54 -7.48 1.76
CA ILE A 273 -17.08 -7.59 1.59
C ILE A 273 -16.65 -8.87 0.87
N LYS A 274 -17.58 -9.75 0.53
CA LYS A 274 -17.34 -10.98 -0.25
C LYS A 274 -17.77 -10.86 -1.71
N GLY A 275 -18.73 -9.99 -2.01
CA GLY A 275 -19.27 -9.81 -3.35
C GLY A 275 -18.25 -9.30 -4.38
N GLU A 276 -18.69 -9.20 -5.64
CA GLU A 276 -17.85 -8.75 -6.78
C GLU A 276 -17.26 -7.33 -6.60
N THR A 277 -17.87 -6.52 -5.74
CA THR A 277 -17.41 -5.16 -5.40
C THR A 277 -17.32 -4.95 -3.87
N PRO A 278 -16.28 -5.51 -3.20
CA PRO A 278 -16.16 -5.45 -1.75
C PRO A 278 -16.14 -4.02 -1.19
N SER A 279 -16.92 -3.78 -0.14
CA SER A 279 -17.08 -2.48 0.52
C SER A 279 -17.11 -2.59 2.05
N PHE A 280 -15.93 -2.43 2.66
CA PHE A 280 -15.80 -2.31 4.11
C PHE A 280 -16.62 -1.15 4.70
N LYS A 281 -16.82 -0.06 3.94
CA LYS A 281 -17.66 1.08 4.38
C LYS A 281 -19.14 0.68 4.49
N LYS A 282 -19.66 -0.13 3.56
CA LYS A 282 -21.05 -0.64 3.65
C LYS A 282 -21.19 -1.70 4.74
N ALA A 283 -20.20 -2.60 4.86
CA ALA A 283 -20.16 -3.59 5.92
C ALA A 283 -20.20 -2.97 7.32
N LYS A 284 -19.45 -1.89 7.53
CA LYS A 284 -19.50 -1.09 8.76
C LYS A 284 -20.92 -0.67 9.11
N VAL A 285 -21.67 -0.12 8.16
CA VAL A 285 -23.05 0.36 8.40
C VAL A 285 -23.96 -0.79 8.85
N ALA A 286 -23.84 -1.97 8.24
CA ALA A 286 -24.59 -3.15 8.66
C ALA A 286 -24.19 -3.60 10.07
N TRP A 287 -22.90 -3.63 10.38
CA TRP A 287 -22.41 -3.99 11.72
C TRP A 287 -22.75 -2.96 12.80
N GLU A 288 -22.85 -1.67 12.46
CA GLU A 288 -23.37 -0.63 13.36
C GLU A 288 -24.85 -0.88 13.70
N LYS A 289 -25.68 -1.26 12.71
CA LYS A 289 -27.07 -1.67 12.95
C LYS A 289 -27.15 -2.90 13.85
N ALA A 290 -26.28 -3.90 13.64
CA ALA A 290 -26.20 -5.08 14.49
C ALA A 290 -25.86 -4.73 15.96
N ASP A 291 -24.86 -3.86 16.17
CA ASP A 291 -24.49 -3.42 17.52
C ASP A 291 -25.64 -2.64 18.17
N GLN A 292 -26.27 -1.71 17.44
CA GLN A 292 -27.41 -0.94 17.92
C GLN A 292 -28.60 -1.83 18.28
N LYS A 293 -28.96 -2.79 17.42
CA LYS A 293 -30.08 -3.71 17.63
C LYS A 293 -29.87 -4.55 18.89
N SER A 294 -28.65 -5.01 19.12
CA SER A 294 -28.28 -5.76 20.31
C SER A 294 -28.19 -4.92 21.60
N GLY A 295 -28.39 -3.59 21.52
CA GLY A 295 -28.14 -2.68 22.63
C GLY A 295 -26.67 -2.65 23.07
N GLY A 296 -25.75 -2.84 22.13
CA GLY A 296 -24.31 -2.91 22.37
C GLY A 296 -23.82 -4.22 22.99
N LYS A 297 -24.61 -5.30 22.93
CA LYS A 297 -24.28 -6.60 23.55
C LYS A 297 -23.78 -7.66 22.56
N SER A 298 -23.79 -7.37 21.26
CA SER A 298 -23.23 -8.25 20.23
C SER A 298 -21.70 -8.14 20.18
N TRP A 299 -21.02 -9.14 20.72
CA TRP A 299 -19.54 -9.18 20.65
C TRP A 299 -19.06 -9.32 19.20
N ALA A 300 -19.81 -10.04 18.36
CA ALA A 300 -19.53 -10.23 16.95
C ALA A 300 -19.57 -8.88 16.19
N ALA A 301 -20.60 -8.07 16.45
CA ALA A 301 -20.71 -6.73 15.84
C ALA A 301 -19.51 -5.85 16.23
N LYS A 302 -19.16 -5.83 17.52
CA LYS A 302 -17.99 -5.05 18.00
C LYS A 302 -16.68 -5.54 17.40
N ALA A 303 -16.48 -6.87 17.30
CA ALA A 303 -15.28 -7.44 16.70
C ALA A 303 -15.18 -7.09 15.20
N ASN A 304 -16.27 -7.18 14.44
CA ASN A 304 -16.27 -6.81 13.02
C ASN A 304 -16.02 -5.31 12.82
N LEU A 305 -16.63 -4.45 13.66
CA LEU A 305 -16.35 -3.02 13.67
C LEU A 305 -14.89 -2.72 14.01
N ALA A 306 -14.30 -3.45 14.98
CA ALA A 306 -12.88 -3.33 15.29
C ALA A 306 -12.00 -3.68 14.08
N THR A 307 -12.33 -4.73 13.34
CA THR A 307 -11.66 -5.10 12.08
C THR A 307 -11.77 -4.00 11.04
N TYR A 308 -12.92 -3.33 10.92
CA TYR A 308 -13.08 -2.16 10.05
C TYR A 308 -12.16 -1.01 10.45
N PHE A 309 -12.12 -0.64 11.74
CA PHE A 309 -11.27 0.46 12.17
C PHE A 309 -9.78 0.11 12.03
N PHE A 310 -9.41 -1.15 12.26
CA PHE A 310 -8.06 -1.63 12.01
C PHE A 310 -7.68 -1.50 10.53
N SER A 311 -8.56 -1.94 9.62
CA SER A 311 -8.33 -1.83 8.18
C SER A 311 -8.26 -0.38 7.70
N SER A 312 -8.96 0.55 8.36
CA SER A 312 -8.93 1.98 8.06
C SER A 312 -7.67 2.70 8.59
N GLY A 313 -7.02 2.16 9.63
CA GLY A 313 -5.86 2.78 10.31
C GLY A 313 -6.18 3.51 11.61
N ASP A 314 -7.44 3.47 12.05
CA ASP A 314 -7.88 3.97 13.36
C ASP A 314 -7.64 2.92 14.43
N TYR A 315 -6.38 2.78 14.83
CA TYR A 315 -5.95 1.75 15.77
C TYR A 315 -6.55 1.92 17.17
N GLU A 316 -6.80 3.17 17.60
CA GLU A 316 -7.37 3.44 18.92
C GLU A 316 -8.81 2.95 19.00
N ALA A 317 -9.64 3.26 18.00
CA ALA A 317 -11.01 2.74 17.93
C ALA A 317 -11.03 1.21 17.83
N ALA A 318 -10.15 0.63 17.01
CA ALA A 318 -10.03 -0.82 16.86
C ALA A 318 -9.69 -1.51 18.19
N ILE A 319 -8.69 -1.01 18.93
CA ILE A 319 -8.30 -1.58 20.23
C ILE A 319 -9.47 -1.54 21.21
N LYS A 320 -10.13 -0.38 21.38
CA LYS A 320 -11.27 -0.23 22.30
C LYS A 320 -12.42 -1.18 21.96
N LEU A 321 -12.71 -1.38 20.68
CA LEU A 321 -13.79 -2.27 20.25
C LEU A 321 -13.44 -3.76 20.44
N TYR A 322 -12.19 -4.17 20.19
CA TYR A 322 -11.75 -5.53 20.53
C TYR A 322 -11.84 -5.80 22.03
N GLU A 323 -11.45 -4.84 22.88
CA GLU A 323 -11.58 -4.96 24.34
C GLU A 323 -13.04 -5.06 24.77
N ALA A 324 -13.92 -4.23 24.21
CA ALA A 324 -15.35 -4.28 24.48
C ALA A 324 -15.95 -5.63 24.06
N ALA A 325 -15.57 -6.17 22.89
CA ALA A 325 -16.00 -7.48 22.43
C ALA A 325 -15.57 -8.62 23.38
N MET A 326 -14.33 -8.57 23.89
CA MET A 326 -13.79 -9.56 24.83
C MET A 326 -14.51 -9.58 26.19
N ASN A 327 -15.14 -8.47 26.58
CA ASN A 327 -15.86 -8.35 27.85
C ASN A 327 -17.31 -8.87 27.77
N LEU A 328 -17.79 -9.20 26.58
CA LEU A 328 -19.13 -9.74 26.34
C LEU A 328 -19.13 -11.28 26.38
N SER A 329 -20.27 -11.85 26.76
CA SER A 329 -20.48 -13.31 26.86
C SER A 329 -20.45 -13.99 25.49
N GLY A 330 -19.94 -15.22 25.43
CA GLY A 330 -19.87 -16.00 24.19
C GLY A 330 -18.75 -15.59 23.22
N SER A 331 -17.91 -14.62 23.59
CA SER A 331 -16.81 -14.15 22.76
C SER A 331 -15.63 -15.13 22.71
N ASP A 332 -14.97 -15.24 21.54
CA ASP A 332 -13.68 -15.91 21.40
C ASP A 332 -12.55 -15.02 21.95
N LYS A 333 -12.43 -15.00 23.27
CA LYS A 333 -11.47 -14.13 23.99
C LYS A 333 -10.02 -14.37 23.58
N SER A 334 -9.66 -15.59 23.17
CA SER A 334 -8.28 -15.89 22.77
C SER A 334 -7.97 -15.23 21.45
N TYR A 335 -8.83 -15.43 20.46
CA TYR A 335 -8.64 -14.86 19.13
C TYR A 335 -8.74 -13.33 19.12
N LEU A 336 -9.72 -12.75 19.81
CA LEU A 336 -9.87 -11.29 19.90
C LEU A 336 -8.67 -10.63 20.60
N ARG A 337 -8.09 -11.30 21.61
CA ARG A 337 -6.86 -10.82 22.26
C ARG A 337 -5.68 -10.84 21.30
N GLU A 338 -5.55 -11.85 20.45
CA GLU A 338 -4.50 -11.90 19.43
C GLU A 338 -4.64 -10.74 18.43
N LEU A 339 -5.85 -10.49 17.93
CA LEU A 339 -6.13 -9.37 17.04
C LEU A 339 -5.79 -8.03 17.71
N ARG A 340 -6.24 -7.81 18.95
CA ARG A 340 -5.92 -6.59 19.69
C ARG A 340 -4.41 -6.39 19.84
N LYS A 341 -3.68 -7.41 20.27
CA LYS A 341 -2.20 -7.35 20.39
C LYS A 341 -1.51 -7.04 19.06
N ARG A 342 -2.10 -7.50 17.96
CA ARG A 342 -1.60 -7.20 16.62
C ARG A 342 -1.78 -5.72 16.29
N VAL A 343 -2.96 -5.16 16.56
CA VAL A 343 -3.20 -3.72 16.40
C VAL A 343 -2.23 -2.91 17.27
N GLU A 344 -2.04 -3.30 18.54
CA GLU A 344 -1.07 -2.69 19.46
C GLU A 344 0.37 -2.75 18.90
N ALA A 345 0.79 -3.89 18.35
CA ALA A 345 2.14 -4.03 17.79
C ALA A 345 2.37 -3.17 16.53
N VAL A 346 1.32 -2.94 15.75
CA VAL A 346 1.34 -2.06 14.57
C VAL A 346 1.33 -0.59 14.98
N SER A 347 0.59 -0.22 16.03
CA SER A 347 0.52 1.15 16.55
C SER A 347 1.69 1.54 17.47
N ALA A 348 2.47 0.55 17.93
CA ALA A 348 3.58 0.77 18.85
C ALA A 348 4.66 1.68 18.24
N VAL A 349 4.99 2.73 18.99
CA VAL A 349 6.02 3.71 18.68
C VAL A 349 7.40 3.17 19.08
N ASP A 350 8.42 3.50 18.28
CA ASP A 350 9.81 3.30 18.69
C ASP A 350 10.36 4.62 19.24
N ASP A 351 10.36 4.76 20.57
CA ASP A 351 10.85 5.96 21.25
C ASP A 351 12.38 6.09 21.23
N SER A 352 13.10 5.07 20.72
CA SER A 352 14.57 5.09 20.59
C SER A 352 15.07 5.81 19.33
N ALA A 353 14.17 6.10 18.37
CA ALA A 353 14.47 6.85 17.16
C ALA A 353 14.29 8.36 17.40
N ASN A 354 15.21 8.97 18.15
CA ASN A 354 15.33 10.43 18.30
C ASN A 354 16.64 10.94 17.70
#